data_AF-A0ABD3JS18-F1
#
_entry.id   AF-A0ABD3JS18-F1
#
_cell.length_a   1.000
_cell.length_b   1.000
_cell.length_c   1.000
_cell.angle_alpha   90.00
_cell.angle_beta   90.00
_cell.angle_gamma   90.00
#
_symmetry.space_group_name_H-M   'P 1'
#
loop_
_entity.id
_entity.type
_entity.pdbx_description
1 polymer ?
#
loop_
_entity_poly.entity_id
_entity_poly.type
_entity_poly.pdbx_seq_one_letter_code
_entity_poly.pdbx_strand_id
1 'polypeptide(L)'
;MRAWPLVHEVVLDPATEPFVKASGDTVYAHYRKNPEMKELMQQAMSRVFMLFMKAILDGYDEFSEVERLVDVGGSTRTASE
;
A
#
# COMPACT_ATOMS: atom_id res chain seq x y z
N MET A 1 15.98 -5.60 1.09
CA MET A 1 15.12 -6.28 0.08
C MET A 1 15.44 -7.77 0.06
N ARG A 2 14.70 -8.61 0.80
CA ARG A 2 14.94 -10.08 0.86
C ARG A 2 13.89 -10.92 0.12
N ALA A 3 12.73 -10.34 -0.21
CA ALA A 3 11.64 -11.03 -0.87
C ALA A 3 11.86 -11.20 -2.39
N TRP A 4 12.47 -10.23 -3.06
CA TRP A 4 12.66 -10.24 -4.53
C TRP A 4 13.38 -11.48 -5.07
N PRO A 5 14.48 -11.96 -4.45
CA PRO A 5 15.12 -13.19 -4.90
C PRO A 5 14.23 -14.43 -4.83
N LEU A 6 13.21 -14.43 -3.97
CA LEU A 6 12.31 -15.59 -3.75
C LEU A 6 11.08 -15.59 -4.67
N VAL A 7 10.90 -14.57 -5.52
CA VAL A 7 9.72 -14.48 -6.40
C VAL A 7 9.61 -15.67 -7.35
N HIS A 8 10.73 -16.22 -7.81
CA HIS A 8 10.75 -17.39 -8.68
C HIS A 8 10.11 -18.62 -8.03
N GLU A 9 10.11 -18.72 -6.70
CA GLU A 9 9.54 -19.86 -5.99
C GLU A 9 8.01 -19.88 -6.02
N VAL A 10 7.34 -18.73 -6.21
CA VAL A 10 5.87 -18.64 -6.29
C VAL A 10 5.33 -19.39 -7.49
N VAL A 11 6.14 -19.53 -8.55
CA VAL A 11 5.79 -20.33 -9.73
C VAL A 11 5.67 -21.81 -9.36
N LEU A 12 6.48 -22.28 -8.41
CA LEU A 12 6.54 -23.68 -7.99
C LEU A 12 5.57 -23.98 -6.83
N ASP A 13 5.45 -23.05 -5.88
CA ASP A 13 4.55 -23.12 -4.74
C ASP A 13 3.85 -21.78 -4.54
N PRO A 14 2.62 -21.62 -5.07
CA PRO A 14 1.88 -20.37 -4.95
C PRO A 14 1.22 -20.19 -3.58
N ALA A 15 1.26 -21.19 -2.69
CA ALA A 15 0.60 -21.12 -1.40
C ALA A 15 1.30 -20.17 -0.42
N THR A 16 2.58 -19.85 -0.66
CA THR A 16 3.38 -19.01 0.23
C THR A 16 3.97 -17.80 -0.49
N GLU A 17 3.64 -16.61 0.00
CA GLU A 17 4.16 -15.35 -0.55
C GLU A 17 5.68 -15.19 -0.29
N PRO A 18 6.44 -14.58 -1.23
CA PRO A 18 7.88 -14.34 -1.08
C PRO A 18 8.25 -13.55 0.16
N PHE A 19 7.41 -12.58 0.54
CA PHE A 19 7.64 -11.78 1.74
C PHE A 19 7.52 -12.63 3.01
N VAL A 20 6.53 -13.51 3.08
CA VAL A 20 6.34 -14.42 4.21
C VAL A 20 7.52 -15.37 4.33
N LYS A 21 8.02 -15.94 3.23
CA LYS A 21 9.24 -16.77 3.25
C LYS A 21 10.47 -16.00 3.74
N ALA A 22 10.63 -14.74 3.32
CA ALA A 22 11.80 -13.93 3.67
C ALA A 22 11.76 -13.36 5.11
N SER A 23 10.57 -13.11 5.66
CA SER A 23 10.37 -12.35 6.89
C SER A 23 9.73 -13.16 8.02
N GLY A 24 9.13 -14.31 7.71
CA GLY A 24 8.44 -15.18 8.67
C GLY A 24 7.02 -14.74 9.05
N ASP A 25 6.56 -13.58 8.57
CA ASP A 25 5.21 -13.06 8.77
C ASP A 25 4.71 -12.24 7.58
N THR A 26 3.43 -11.87 7.61
CA THR A 26 2.82 -11.07 6.54
C THR A 26 3.32 -9.63 6.56
N VAL A 27 3.32 -8.99 5.40
CA VAL A 27 3.70 -7.58 5.22
C VAL A 27 3.09 -6.65 6.27
N TYR A 28 1.79 -6.73 6.51
CA TYR A 28 1.10 -5.85 7.46
C TYR A 28 1.44 -6.16 8.92
N ALA A 29 1.59 -7.44 9.27
CA ALA A 29 2.05 -7.83 10.60
C ALA A 29 3.48 -7.33 10.85
N HIS A 30 4.32 -7.37 9.81
CA HIS A 30 5.68 -6.87 9.84
C HIS A 30 5.74 -5.35 10.08
N TYR A 31 4.95 -4.58 9.34
CA TYR A 31 4.85 -3.12 9.54
C TYR A 31 4.35 -2.75 10.94
N ARG A 32 3.43 -3.53 11.51
CA ARG A 32 2.98 -3.29 12.89
C ARG A 32 4.11 -3.44 13.91
N LYS A 33 5.09 -4.32 13.65
CA LYS A 33 6.22 -4.60 14.55
C LYS A 33 7.44 -3.72 14.28
N ASN A 34 7.56 -3.12 13.10
CA ASN A 34 8.71 -2.32 12.69
C ASN A 34 8.27 -0.89 12.32
N PRO A 35 8.37 0.07 13.27
CA PRO A 35 7.94 1.46 13.07
C PRO A 35 8.65 2.17 11.91
N GLU A 36 9.95 1.92 11.72
CA GLU A 36 10.73 2.52 10.64
C GLU A 36 10.23 2.06 9.27
N MET A 37 10.02 0.76 9.10
CA MET A 37 9.48 0.20 7.86
C MET A 37 8.03 0.66 7.59
N LYS A 38 7.22 0.79 8.65
CA LYS A 38 5.87 1.36 8.55
C LYS A 38 5.92 2.79 8.03
N GLU A 39 6.78 3.63 8.60
CA GLU A 39 6.91 5.03 8.22
C GLU A 39 7.38 5.16 6.76
N LEU A 40 8.40 4.41 6.35
CA LEU A 40 8.88 4.40 4.97
C LEU A 40 7.77 4.00 3.98
N MET A 41 7.00 2.96 4.28
CA MET A 41 5.87 2.55 3.44
C MET A 41 4.78 3.63 3.39
N GLN A 42 4.43 4.24 4.52
CA GLN A 42 3.41 5.30 4.56
C GLN A 42 3.83 6.53 3.76
N GLN A 43 5.09 6.97 3.87
CA GLN A 43 5.61 8.08 3.10
C GLN A 43 5.64 7.78 1.59
N ALA A 44 6.07 6.57 1.21
CA ALA A 44 6.08 6.15 -0.19
C ALA A 44 4.66 6.13 -0.78
N MET A 45 3.70 5.54 -0.05
CA MET A 45 2.31 5.47 -0.49
C MET A 45 1.68 6.86 -0.63
N SER A 46 1.87 7.73 0.36
CA SER A 46 1.34 9.09 0.36
C SER A 46 1.82 9.91 -0.84
N ARG A 47 3.12 9.84 -1.16
CA ARG A 47 3.70 10.60 -2.28
C ARG A 47 3.17 10.14 -3.64
N VAL A 48 3.06 8.82 -3.84
CA VAL A 48 2.52 8.26 -5.08
C VAL A 48 1.04 8.58 -5.20
N PHE A 49 0.29 8.43 -4.11
CA PHE A 49 -1.14 8.71 -4.06
C PHE A 49 -1.49 10.16 -4.44
N MET A 50 -0.76 11.16 -3.94
CA MET A 50 -1.01 12.57 -4.30
C MET A 50 -0.89 12.83 -5.81
N LEU A 51 0.06 12.17 -6.49
CA LEU A 51 0.22 12.31 -7.94
C LEU A 51 -1.00 11.75 -8.68
N PHE A 52 -1.52 10.60 -8.23
CA PHE A 52 -2.71 9.99 -8.82
C PHE A 52 -3.99 10.78 -8.54
N MET A 53 -4.23 11.21 -7.30
CA MET A 53 -5.43 11.99 -6.97
C MET A 53 -5.48 13.30 -7.71
N LYS A 54 -4.35 13.97 -7.91
CA LYS A 54 -4.29 15.17 -8.74
C LYS A 54 -4.78 14.86 -10.16
N ALA A 55 -4.22 13.82 -10.80
CA ALA A 55 -4.62 13.45 -12.16
C ALA A 55 -6.08 13.01 -12.27
N ILE A 56 -6.62 12.36 -11.23
CA ILE A 56 -8.03 11.96 -11.18
C ILE A 56 -8.93 13.20 -11.06
N LEU A 57 -8.64 14.11 -10.12
CA LEU A 57 -9.45 15.31 -9.89
C LEU A 57 -9.38 16.29 -11.07
N ASP A 58 -8.29 16.27 -11.84
CA ASP A 58 -8.17 17.06 -13.08
C ASP A 58 -9.05 16.51 -14.23
N GLY A 59 -9.52 15.26 -14.15
CA GLY A 59 -10.22 14.56 -15.23
C GLY A 59 -11.56 13.91 -14.87
N TYR A 60 -11.99 14.00 -13.61
CA TYR A 60 -13.20 13.35 -13.11
C TYR A 60 -13.93 14.24 -12.10
N ASP A 61 -15.02 14.85 -12.57
CA ASP A 61 -15.78 15.85 -11.80
C ASP A 61 -16.85 15.24 -10.86
N GLU A 62 -17.19 13.96 -11.01
CA GLU A 62 -18.38 13.37 -10.36
C GLU A 62 -18.23 13.19 -8.83
N PHE A 63 -17.05 13.46 -8.26
CA PHE A 63 -16.88 13.53 -6.81
C PHE A 63 -17.64 14.69 -6.16
N SER A 64 -18.03 15.73 -6.92
CA SER A 64 -18.73 16.91 -6.38
C SER A 64 -20.10 16.61 -5.80
N GLU A 65 -20.75 15.53 -6.23
CA GLU A 65 -22.09 15.12 -5.78
C GLU A 65 -22.05 14.06 -4.66
N VAL A 66 -20.86 13.61 -4.26
CA VAL A 66 -20.70 12.59 -3.24
C VAL A 66 -20.84 13.20 -1.85
N GLU A 67 -21.95 12.90 -1.16
CA GLU A 67 -22.20 13.37 0.21
C GLU A 67 -21.30 12.71 1.27
N ARG A 68 -20.86 11.48 1.01
CA ARG A 68 -19.99 10.72 1.91
C ARG A 68 -19.09 9.77 1.14
N LEU A 69 -17.79 9.94 1.34
CA LEU A 69 -16.77 9.02 0.86
C LEU A 69 -16.07 8.36 2.06
N VAL A 70 -15.90 7.03 2.00
CA VAL A 70 -15.13 6.27 2.98
C VAL A 70 -13.96 5.62 2.27
N ASP A 71 -12.75 6.10 2.58
CA ASP A 71 -11.50 5.53 2.08
C ASP A 71 -11.09 4.30 2.90
N VAL A 72 -11.44 3.12 2.38
CA VAL A 72 -11.10 1.83 2.99
C VAL A 72 -9.63 1.50 2.70
N GLY A 73 -8.78 1.63 3.73
CA GLY A 73 -7.35 1.38 3.60
C GLY A 73 -6.51 2.64 3.40
N GLY A 74 -7.10 3.84 3.47
CA GLY A 74 -6.48 5.16 3.29
C GLY A 74 -5.33 5.57 4.22
N SER A 75 -4.89 4.68 5.10
CA SER A 75 -3.76 4.91 6.02
C SER A 75 -3.89 6.26 6.78
N THR A 76 -2.87 7.11 6.80
CA THR A 76 -2.77 8.36 7.58
C THR A 76 -3.58 9.54 7.03
N ARG A 77 -4.72 9.30 6.35
CA ARG A 77 -5.67 10.34 5.88
C ARG A 77 -5.14 11.38 4.88
N THR A 78 -4.00 11.14 4.23
CA THR A 78 -3.54 12.09 3.18
C THR A 78 -4.47 12.17 1.97
N ALA A 79 -5.45 11.26 1.88
CA ALA A 79 -6.47 11.20 0.84
C ALA A 79 -7.76 11.99 1.14
N SER A 80 -7.91 12.48 2.37
CA SER A 80 -9.17 13.04 2.87
C SER A 80 -9.09 14.54 3.19
N GLU A 81 -7.96 15.18 2.87
CA GLU A 81 -7.73 16.62 3.00
C GLU A 81 -7.72 17.30 1.62
#